data_AF-A0A3D1H9E6-F1
#
_entry.id   AF-A0A3D1H9E6-F1
#
_cell.length_a   1.000
_cell.length_b   1.000
_cell.length_c   1.000
_cell.angle_alpha   90.00
_cell.angle_beta   90.00
_cell.angle_gamma   90.00
#
_symmetry.space_group_name_H-M   'P 1'
#
loop_
_entity.id
_entity.type
_entity.pdbx_description
1 polymer ?
#
loop_
_entity_poly.entity_id
_entity_poly.type
_entity_poly.pdbx_seq_one_letter_code
_entity_poly.pdbx_strand_id
1 'polypeptide(L)'
;KHVVYVWVDALTNYISALGYENDAYDDFDRFWPADLHMTAKEIVRFHSIVWIIILMMLDLPLPKKLYGHGWINFNGQKMSKSIGNVIDPFVLAQRYGSDAVRYQILRDMPYGSDSNFSNEIMINRINSDLANDLGNLVSRTVAMADKYFGGTLPTEREAGEHDDELINMAKALLKPVSEHIENAELSAALEEIFKVVSRANKYIDETEPWVLGKDESKKARLASVLYNLLETIRICSALLFPFMPKTMPKVWEQIGAKHEDVAYDTLETFGVLPANVTVHKGEVLFPRIDINKEIEELNALLTPEKPVREDEDLDKANIIGIEQFSEIKLRSGEIIACEKVPKAKKLLKLTVDDGRHGRQIVSGIAKWYAPEELVGKKIVFVANLAPAKLCGELSEGMILAADAGDDDVKVLFLDKDIPNGSTIR
;
A
#
# COMPACT_ATOMS: atom_id res chain seq x y z
N LYS A 1 35.65 -25.72 -3.99
CA LYS A 1 34.50 -25.46 -4.90
C LYS A 1 34.19 -23.97 -4.80
N HIS A 2 34.27 -23.23 -5.89
CA HIS A 2 33.99 -21.78 -5.92
C HIS A 2 32.58 -21.56 -6.48
N VAL A 3 31.91 -20.52 -5.98
CA VAL A 3 30.62 -20.02 -6.51
C VAL A 3 30.79 -18.53 -6.79
N VAL A 4 30.11 -18.05 -7.83
CA VAL A 4 30.14 -16.62 -8.19
C VAL A 4 29.47 -15.82 -7.08
N TYR A 5 30.07 -14.69 -6.71
CA TYR A 5 29.50 -13.81 -5.71
C TYR A 5 28.27 -13.07 -6.28
N VAL A 6 27.22 -12.94 -5.47
CA VAL A 6 25.89 -12.48 -5.90
C VAL A 6 25.89 -11.17 -6.66
N TRP A 7 26.77 -10.21 -6.34
CA TRP A 7 26.78 -8.92 -7.05
C TRP A 7 27.38 -9.01 -8.44
N VAL A 8 28.29 -9.96 -8.71
CA VAL A 8 28.80 -10.18 -10.06
C VAL A 8 27.70 -10.81 -10.91
N ASP A 9 27.07 -11.86 -10.40
CA ASP A 9 25.96 -12.56 -11.06
C ASP A 9 24.76 -11.63 -11.31
N ALA A 10 24.29 -10.96 -10.25
CA ALA A 10 23.12 -10.08 -10.33
C ALA A 10 23.33 -8.89 -11.26
N LEU A 11 24.48 -8.20 -11.24
CA LEU A 11 24.68 -7.02 -12.11
C LEU A 11 24.74 -7.39 -13.60
N THR A 12 25.23 -8.59 -13.93
CA THR A 12 25.25 -9.05 -15.34
C THR A 12 23.88 -9.31 -15.94
N ASN A 13 22.79 -9.28 -15.15
CA ASN A 13 21.42 -9.38 -15.65
C ASN A 13 21.13 -8.38 -16.79
N TYR A 14 21.66 -7.15 -16.69
CA TYR A 14 21.38 -6.06 -17.64
C TYR A 14 21.86 -6.35 -19.07
N ILE A 15 22.94 -7.12 -19.21
CA ILE A 15 23.53 -7.46 -20.50
C ILE A 15 23.16 -8.88 -20.94
N SER A 16 23.06 -9.82 -20.00
CA SER A 16 22.67 -11.20 -20.31
C SER A 16 21.22 -11.30 -20.78
N ALA A 17 20.32 -10.47 -20.25
CA ALA A 17 18.93 -10.37 -20.73
C ALA A 17 18.82 -9.80 -22.16
N LEU A 18 19.89 -9.18 -22.69
CA LEU A 18 19.95 -8.62 -24.03
C LEU A 18 20.66 -9.54 -25.04
N GLY A 19 21.13 -10.73 -24.64
CA GLY A 19 21.85 -11.58 -25.58
C GLY A 19 23.35 -11.68 -25.36
N TYR A 20 23.94 -10.94 -24.41
CA TYR A 20 25.40 -10.84 -24.28
C TYR A 20 26.06 -12.22 -24.11
N GLU A 21 26.93 -12.56 -25.07
CA GLU A 21 27.62 -13.86 -25.20
C GLU A 21 26.68 -15.08 -25.08
N ASN A 22 25.51 -15.01 -25.73
CA ASN A 22 24.67 -16.19 -25.95
C ASN A 22 24.39 -16.43 -27.45
N ASP A 23 23.98 -17.66 -27.77
CA ASP A 23 23.73 -18.11 -29.15
C ASP A 23 22.23 -18.11 -29.54
N ALA A 24 21.34 -17.60 -28.69
CA ALA A 24 19.89 -17.74 -28.85
C ALA A 24 19.22 -16.50 -29.47
N TYR A 25 19.68 -15.30 -29.12
CA TYR A 25 19.17 -14.02 -29.62
C TYR A 25 20.18 -12.90 -29.36
N ASP A 26 20.10 -11.82 -30.13
CA ASP A 26 21.00 -10.68 -30.02
C ASP A 26 20.22 -9.35 -30.10
N ASP A 27 19.96 -8.79 -28.93
CA ASP A 27 19.38 -7.45 -28.72
C ASP A 27 20.43 -6.48 -28.14
N PHE A 28 21.65 -6.95 -27.90
CA PHE A 28 22.68 -6.25 -27.14
C PHE A 28 23.15 -5.00 -27.89
N ASP A 29 23.51 -5.15 -29.16
CA ASP A 29 23.99 -4.05 -30.01
C ASP A 29 22.95 -2.95 -30.22
N ARG A 30 21.67 -3.27 -30.05
CA ARG A 30 20.56 -2.31 -30.21
C ARG A 30 20.30 -1.49 -28.96
N PHE A 31 20.33 -2.12 -27.79
CA PHE A 31 19.85 -1.51 -26.53
C PHE A 31 20.96 -1.20 -25.53
N TRP A 32 22.15 -1.77 -25.67
CA TRP A 32 23.30 -1.45 -24.82
C TRP A 32 24.16 -0.33 -25.45
N PRO A 33 24.60 0.68 -24.68
CA PRO A 33 24.43 0.85 -23.24
C PRO A 33 23.04 1.34 -22.83
N ALA A 34 22.57 0.88 -21.66
CA ALA A 34 21.29 1.31 -21.10
C ALA A 34 21.22 2.83 -20.90
N ASP A 35 20.12 3.45 -21.33
CA ASP A 35 19.87 4.88 -21.12
C ASP A 35 19.67 5.24 -19.65
N LEU A 36 19.03 4.36 -18.88
CA LEU A 36 18.72 4.57 -17.47
C LEU A 36 18.74 3.26 -16.68
N HIS A 37 19.47 3.26 -15.56
CA HIS A 37 19.29 2.28 -14.50
C HIS A 37 18.51 2.89 -13.35
N MET A 38 17.35 2.31 -13.04
CA MET A 38 16.49 2.74 -11.93
C MET A 38 16.63 1.75 -10.77
N THR A 39 16.95 2.26 -9.60
CA THR A 39 17.26 1.45 -8.43
C THR A 39 16.91 2.20 -7.14
N ALA A 40 16.81 1.49 -6.02
CA ALA A 40 16.69 2.11 -4.71
C ALA A 40 18.06 2.57 -4.19
N LYS A 41 18.08 3.64 -3.38
CA LYS A 41 19.32 4.30 -2.93
C LYS A 41 20.32 3.37 -2.24
N GLU A 42 19.89 2.28 -1.62
CA GLU A 42 20.76 1.37 -0.87
C GLU A 42 21.70 0.52 -1.73
N ILE A 43 21.38 0.31 -3.02
CA ILE A 43 22.22 -0.47 -3.93
C ILE A 43 22.90 0.38 -5.02
N VAL A 44 22.76 1.70 -4.95
CA VAL A 44 23.40 2.65 -5.88
C VAL A 44 24.91 2.44 -5.96
N ARG A 45 25.58 2.17 -4.82
CA ARG A 45 27.04 1.90 -4.79
C ARG A 45 27.45 0.73 -5.70
N PHE A 46 26.61 -0.31 -5.79
CA PHE A 46 26.92 -1.45 -6.66
C PHE A 46 26.78 -1.07 -8.13
N HIS A 47 25.87 -0.17 -8.47
CA HIS A 47 25.64 0.27 -9.85
C HIS A 47 26.59 1.39 -10.30
N SER A 48 27.03 2.26 -9.39
CA SER A 48 27.91 3.40 -9.70
C SER A 48 29.40 3.08 -9.59
N ILE A 49 29.77 2.00 -8.89
CA ILE A 49 31.18 1.62 -8.68
C ILE A 49 31.44 0.20 -9.19
N VAL A 50 30.81 -0.81 -8.59
CA VAL A 50 31.13 -2.21 -8.87
C VAL A 50 30.80 -2.56 -10.31
N TRP A 51 29.59 -2.20 -10.77
CA TRP A 51 29.14 -2.47 -12.13
C TRP A 51 29.98 -1.76 -13.17
N ILE A 52 30.29 -0.48 -12.94
CA ILE A 52 31.14 0.32 -13.82
C ILE A 52 32.54 -0.31 -13.97
N ILE A 53 33.15 -0.75 -12.86
CA ILE A 53 34.45 -1.44 -12.90
C ILE A 53 34.35 -2.75 -13.70
N ILE A 54 33.29 -3.54 -13.52
CA ILE A 54 33.07 -4.77 -14.29
C ILE A 54 32.98 -4.47 -15.78
N LEU A 55 32.17 -3.49 -16.18
CA LEU A 55 32.02 -3.08 -17.58
C LEU A 55 33.34 -2.59 -18.18
N MET A 56 34.11 -1.79 -17.43
CA MET A 56 35.43 -1.35 -17.87
C MET A 56 36.42 -2.52 -18.05
N MET A 57 36.38 -3.54 -17.19
CA MET A 57 37.21 -4.74 -17.33
C MET A 57 36.81 -5.60 -18.55
N LEU A 58 35.53 -5.53 -18.95
CA LEU A 58 35.00 -6.20 -20.14
C LEU A 58 35.12 -5.33 -21.41
N ASP A 59 35.66 -4.11 -21.31
CA ASP A 59 35.72 -3.13 -22.40
C ASP A 59 34.34 -2.81 -23.02
N LEU A 60 33.29 -2.77 -22.18
CA LEU A 60 31.92 -2.46 -22.58
C LEU A 60 31.53 -1.00 -22.29
N PRO A 61 30.64 -0.39 -23.11
CA PRO A 61 30.17 0.96 -22.86
C PRO A 61 29.37 1.04 -21.56
N LEU A 62 29.44 2.21 -20.91
CA LEU A 62 28.81 2.45 -19.61
C LEU A 62 27.35 2.92 -19.77
N PRO A 63 26.46 2.61 -18.82
CA PRO A 63 25.10 3.14 -18.81
C PRO A 63 25.09 4.67 -18.73
N LYS A 64 24.13 5.32 -19.39
CA LYS A 64 24.10 6.79 -19.54
C LYS A 64 23.65 7.53 -18.29
N LYS A 65 22.66 7.00 -17.56
CA LYS A 65 22.14 7.57 -16.31
C LYS A 65 21.91 6.49 -15.25
N LEU A 66 22.13 6.83 -13.98
CA LEU A 66 21.78 6.02 -12.82
C LEU A 66 20.86 6.85 -11.91
N TYR A 67 19.70 6.28 -11.59
CA TYR A 67 18.71 6.90 -10.73
C TYR A 67 18.46 6.06 -9.49
N GLY A 68 18.69 6.67 -8.32
CA GLY A 68 18.48 6.09 -7.00
C GLY A 68 17.24 6.69 -6.32
N HIS A 69 16.10 6.00 -6.32
CA HIS A 69 14.92 6.45 -5.59
C HIS A 69 15.06 6.24 -4.07
N GLY A 70 14.31 7.03 -3.29
CA GLY A 70 14.20 6.86 -1.84
C GLY A 70 13.39 5.63 -1.43
N TRP A 71 13.28 5.42 -0.13
CA TRP A 71 12.47 4.34 0.44
C TRP A 71 11.01 4.75 0.59
N ILE A 72 10.13 3.77 0.51
CA ILE A 72 8.74 3.90 0.97
C ILE A 72 8.68 3.39 2.41
N ASN A 73 8.35 4.27 3.34
CA ASN A 73 8.18 3.96 4.77
C ASN A 73 6.69 3.82 5.09
N PHE A 74 6.33 2.86 5.93
CA PHE A 74 4.94 2.65 6.37
C PHE A 74 4.76 3.18 7.80
N ASN A 75 3.88 4.17 8.00
CA ASN A 75 3.66 4.81 9.32
C ASN A 75 4.96 5.26 10.03
N GLY A 76 5.94 5.77 9.27
CA GLY A 76 7.22 6.23 9.81
C GLY A 76 8.21 5.10 10.19
N GLN A 77 7.89 3.83 9.90
CA GLN A 77 8.80 2.69 10.04
C GLN A 77 9.09 2.05 8.66
N LYS A 78 10.30 1.53 8.47
CA LYS A 78 10.64 0.80 7.24
C LYS A 78 9.75 -0.44 7.12
N MET A 79 9.21 -0.71 5.93
CA MET A 79 8.45 -1.94 5.67
C MET A 79 9.35 -3.17 5.89
N SER A 80 8.88 -4.13 6.68
CA SER A 80 9.53 -5.43 6.85
C SER A 80 8.51 -6.53 7.08
N LYS A 81 8.68 -7.66 6.37
CA LYS A 81 7.89 -8.87 6.58
C LYS A 81 7.92 -9.35 8.04
N SER A 82 8.98 -9.06 8.79
CA SER A 82 9.12 -9.41 10.20
C SER A 82 8.30 -8.53 11.17
N ILE A 83 7.89 -7.33 10.74
CA ILE A 83 7.16 -6.36 11.58
C ILE A 83 5.64 -6.45 11.32
N GLY A 84 5.23 -7.13 10.24
CA GLY A 84 3.81 -7.26 9.86
C GLY A 84 3.19 -5.95 9.33
N ASN A 85 4.01 -4.94 9.05
CA ASN A 85 3.58 -3.63 8.53
C ASN A 85 3.65 -3.54 6.98
N VAL A 86 3.75 -4.68 6.30
CA VAL A 86 3.82 -4.73 4.84
C VAL A 86 2.40 -4.81 4.30
N ILE A 87 1.98 -3.77 3.59
CA ILE A 87 0.75 -3.86 2.79
C ILE A 87 1.12 -4.42 1.42
N ASP A 88 0.49 -5.52 1.07
CA ASP A 88 0.66 -6.14 -0.23
C ASP A 88 0.07 -5.22 -1.33
N PRO A 89 0.88 -4.78 -2.33
CA PRO A 89 0.38 -3.95 -3.42
C PRO A 89 -0.71 -4.64 -4.25
N PHE A 90 -0.79 -5.98 -4.26
CA PHE A 90 -1.87 -6.70 -4.93
C PHE A 90 -3.21 -6.54 -4.20
N VAL A 91 -3.20 -6.52 -2.87
CA VAL A 91 -4.41 -6.27 -2.06
C VAL A 91 -4.93 -4.86 -2.35
N LEU A 92 -4.05 -3.87 -2.36
CA LEU A 92 -4.40 -2.48 -2.70
C LEU A 92 -4.89 -2.35 -4.14
N ALA A 93 -4.22 -2.99 -5.10
CA ALA A 93 -4.60 -2.93 -6.52
C ALA A 93 -5.93 -3.64 -6.79
N GLN A 94 -6.24 -4.73 -6.08
CA GLN A 94 -7.53 -5.40 -6.17
C GLN A 94 -8.66 -4.53 -5.61
N ARG A 95 -8.39 -3.82 -4.51
CA ARG A 95 -9.38 -3.02 -3.80
C ARG A 95 -9.63 -1.64 -4.44
N TYR A 96 -8.58 -0.96 -4.91
CA TYR A 96 -8.65 0.41 -5.42
C TYR A 96 -8.36 0.55 -6.92
N GLY A 97 -7.93 -0.54 -7.57
CA GLY A 97 -7.44 -0.51 -8.94
C GLY A 97 -5.95 -0.18 -9.03
N SER A 98 -5.27 -0.78 -10.01
CA SER A 98 -3.82 -0.58 -10.23
C SER A 98 -3.44 0.88 -10.48
N ASP A 99 -4.30 1.62 -11.16
CA ASP A 99 -4.00 2.99 -11.58
C ASP A 99 -4.04 3.97 -10.41
N ALA A 100 -4.94 3.78 -9.46
CA ALA A 100 -4.99 4.56 -8.22
C ALA A 100 -3.72 4.35 -7.37
N VAL A 101 -3.28 3.10 -7.25
CA VAL A 101 -2.03 2.75 -6.53
C VAL A 101 -0.81 3.36 -7.25
N ARG A 102 -0.73 3.21 -8.58
CA ARG A 102 0.35 3.80 -9.39
C ARG A 102 0.41 5.31 -9.24
N TYR A 103 -0.73 5.98 -9.38
CA TYR A 103 -0.83 7.43 -9.22
C TYR A 103 -0.33 7.86 -7.85
N GLN A 104 -0.83 7.24 -6.78
CA GLN A 104 -0.45 7.59 -5.41
C GLN A 104 1.07 7.48 -5.20
N ILE A 105 1.67 6.34 -5.54
CA ILE A 105 3.11 6.10 -5.32
C ILE A 105 3.95 7.11 -6.10
N LEU A 106 3.61 7.35 -7.37
CA LEU A 106 4.37 8.25 -8.23
C LEU A 106 4.14 9.74 -7.86
N ARG A 107 2.95 10.08 -7.36
CA ARG A 107 2.60 11.43 -6.90
C ARG A 107 3.29 11.79 -5.60
N ASP A 108 3.39 10.85 -4.66
CA ASP A 108 3.92 11.08 -3.31
C ASP A 108 5.39 10.66 -3.14
N MET A 109 6.09 10.24 -4.20
CA MET A 109 7.52 9.93 -4.15
C MET A 109 8.36 11.00 -4.87
N PRO A 110 8.72 12.11 -4.19
CA PRO A 110 9.65 13.09 -4.71
C PRO A 110 11.01 12.49 -5.02
N TYR A 111 11.70 13.10 -5.97
CA TYR A 111 13.05 12.72 -6.34
C TYR A 111 14.00 12.68 -5.13
N GLY A 112 14.77 11.59 -5.03
CA GLY A 112 15.85 11.41 -4.04
C GLY A 112 15.41 11.35 -2.57
N SER A 113 14.12 11.48 -2.29
CA SER A 113 13.57 11.58 -0.93
C SER A 113 12.84 10.30 -0.54
N ASP A 114 12.84 9.98 0.75
CA ASP A 114 11.99 8.91 1.27
C ASP A 114 10.54 9.41 1.30
N SER A 115 9.61 8.52 0.97
CA SER A 115 8.18 8.78 1.00
C SER A 115 7.51 7.99 2.12
N ASN A 116 6.51 8.60 2.76
CA ASN A 116 5.66 7.90 3.71
C ASN A 116 4.40 7.42 3.01
N PHE A 117 4.11 6.14 3.15
CA PHE A 117 2.86 5.52 2.75
C PHE A 117 2.00 5.26 3.99
N SER A 118 0.73 5.62 3.89
CA SER A 118 -0.32 5.15 4.78
C SER A 118 -1.62 4.99 3.99
N ASN A 119 -2.53 4.15 4.47
CA ASN A 119 -3.85 3.98 3.85
C ASN A 119 -4.60 5.31 3.79
N GLU A 120 -4.47 6.13 4.81
CA GLU A 120 -5.07 7.47 4.87
C GLU A 120 -4.52 8.39 3.77
N ILE A 121 -3.20 8.46 3.57
CA ILE A 121 -2.59 9.26 2.49
C ILE A 121 -3.11 8.79 1.13
N MET A 122 -3.15 7.47 0.92
CA MET A 122 -3.64 6.90 -0.34
C MET A 122 -5.10 7.24 -0.60
N ILE A 123 -5.99 7.01 0.37
CA ILE A 123 -7.41 7.29 0.21
C ILE A 123 -7.64 8.80 0.00
N ASN A 124 -6.88 9.65 0.69
CA ASN A 124 -6.95 11.11 0.49
C ASN A 124 -6.55 11.51 -0.93
N ARG A 125 -5.49 10.92 -1.50
CA ARG A 125 -5.09 11.17 -2.90
C ARG A 125 -6.15 10.71 -3.89
N ILE A 126 -6.75 9.55 -3.67
CA ILE A 126 -7.84 9.05 -4.52
C ILE A 126 -9.03 9.99 -4.46
N ASN A 127 -9.44 10.41 -3.26
CA ASN A 127 -10.60 11.27 -3.09
C ASN A 127 -10.36 12.69 -3.64
N SER A 128 -9.24 13.30 -3.29
CA SER A 128 -8.94 14.69 -3.66
C SER A 128 -8.61 14.79 -5.15
N ASP A 129 -7.51 14.19 -5.57
CA ASP A 129 -6.97 14.40 -6.90
C ASP A 129 -7.80 13.60 -7.94
N LEU A 130 -8.05 12.32 -7.69
CA LEU A 130 -8.66 11.47 -8.72
C LEU A 130 -10.18 11.66 -8.79
N ALA A 131 -10.89 11.60 -7.65
CA ALA A 131 -12.35 11.70 -7.64
C ALA A 131 -12.85 13.16 -7.74
N ASN A 132 -12.39 14.05 -6.87
CA ASN A 132 -12.93 15.42 -6.78
C ASN A 132 -12.40 16.36 -7.88
N ASP A 133 -11.16 16.17 -8.34
CA ASP A 133 -10.59 17.01 -9.41
C ASP A 133 -10.80 16.38 -10.78
N LEU A 134 -10.04 15.33 -11.13
CA LEU A 134 -10.06 14.77 -12.50
C LEU A 134 -11.41 14.11 -12.84
N GLY A 135 -11.91 13.23 -11.98
CA GLY A 135 -13.15 12.49 -12.21
C GLY A 135 -14.37 13.41 -12.26
N ASN A 136 -14.42 14.42 -11.39
CA ASN A 136 -15.47 15.44 -11.40
C ASN A 136 -15.40 16.32 -12.66
N LEU A 137 -14.20 16.72 -13.09
CA LEU A 137 -14.01 17.51 -14.31
C LEU A 137 -14.58 16.78 -15.54
N VAL A 138 -14.20 15.51 -15.71
CA VAL A 138 -14.70 14.67 -16.81
C VAL A 138 -16.22 14.51 -16.73
N SER A 139 -16.73 14.06 -15.58
CA SER A 139 -18.16 13.77 -15.43
C SER A 139 -19.05 15.01 -15.58
N ARG A 140 -18.66 16.17 -15.01
CA ARG A 140 -19.39 17.44 -15.19
C ARG A 140 -19.40 17.87 -16.65
N THR A 141 -18.25 17.84 -17.32
CA THR A 141 -18.13 18.29 -18.71
C THR A 141 -18.99 17.43 -19.64
N VAL A 142 -18.88 16.11 -19.54
CA VAL A 142 -19.68 15.15 -20.34
C VAL A 142 -21.17 15.28 -20.03
N ALA A 143 -21.54 15.39 -18.76
CA ALA A 143 -22.95 15.54 -18.38
C ALA A 143 -23.57 16.86 -18.89
N MET A 144 -22.80 17.96 -18.92
CA MET A 144 -23.27 19.23 -19.47
C MET A 144 -23.40 19.17 -21.00
N ALA A 145 -22.44 18.57 -21.70
CA ALA A 145 -22.53 18.37 -23.15
C ALA A 145 -23.72 17.50 -23.55
N ASP A 146 -23.97 16.43 -22.79
CA ASP A 146 -25.18 15.60 -22.95
C ASP A 146 -26.46 16.39 -22.70
N LYS A 147 -26.53 17.09 -21.56
CA LYS A 147 -27.74 17.83 -21.13
C LYS A 147 -28.12 18.96 -22.09
N TYR A 148 -27.15 19.76 -22.54
CA TYR A 148 -27.44 20.99 -23.29
C TYR A 148 -27.43 20.79 -24.81
N PHE A 149 -26.76 19.75 -25.31
CA PHE A 149 -26.61 19.50 -26.75
C PHE A 149 -26.95 18.07 -27.19
N GLY A 150 -27.49 17.22 -26.30
CA GLY A 150 -27.80 15.83 -26.63
C GLY A 150 -26.54 14.99 -26.92
N GLY A 151 -25.41 15.39 -26.35
CA GLY A 151 -24.14 14.67 -26.42
C GLY A 151 -23.24 15.10 -27.57
N THR A 152 -23.76 15.78 -28.60
CA THR A 152 -22.95 16.23 -29.75
C THR A 152 -22.89 17.75 -29.79
N LEU A 153 -21.69 18.32 -29.69
CA LEU A 153 -21.54 19.77 -29.73
C LEU A 153 -21.86 20.33 -31.14
N PRO A 154 -22.47 21.52 -31.25
CA PRO A 154 -22.56 22.22 -32.54
C PRO A 154 -21.17 22.67 -32.98
N THR A 155 -21.00 23.14 -34.23
CA THR A 155 -19.72 23.70 -34.70
C THR A 155 -19.58 25.20 -34.47
N GLU A 156 -20.68 25.90 -34.21
CA GLU A 156 -20.69 27.35 -33.96
C GLU A 156 -20.05 27.67 -32.60
N ARG A 157 -19.21 28.72 -32.57
CA ARG A 157 -18.35 29.07 -31.43
C ARG A 157 -18.33 30.58 -31.21
N GLU A 158 -18.19 30.98 -29.95
CA GLU A 158 -18.07 32.35 -29.48
C GLU A 158 -17.04 32.38 -28.34
N ALA A 159 -15.93 33.10 -28.56
CA ALA A 159 -14.86 33.23 -27.59
C ALA A 159 -15.29 34.04 -26.36
N GLY A 160 -14.67 33.76 -25.21
CA GLY A 160 -14.88 34.49 -23.96
C GLY A 160 -13.59 34.86 -23.25
N GLU A 161 -13.73 35.66 -22.19
CA GLU A 161 -12.63 36.30 -21.46
C GLU A 161 -11.58 35.31 -20.91
N HIS A 162 -12.01 34.15 -20.42
CA HIS A 162 -11.13 33.17 -19.75
C HIS A 162 -10.58 32.08 -20.67
N ASP A 163 -10.97 32.08 -21.95
CA ASP A 163 -10.67 30.98 -22.88
C ASP A 163 -9.17 30.88 -23.16
N ASP A 164 -8.55 32.01 -23.51
CA ASP A 164 -7.14 32.06 -23.89
C ASP A 164 -6.22 31.62 -22.76
N GLU A 165 -6.56 31.91 -21.50
CA GLU A 165 -5.77 31.48 -20.35
C GLU A 165 -5.73 29.94 -20.26
N LEU A 166 -6.90 29.29 -20.30
CA LEU A 166 -7.00 27.84 -20.24
C LEU A 166 -6.31 27.17 -21.44
N ILE A 167 -6.58 27.67 -22.65
CA ILE A 167 -6.02 27.15 -23.89
C ILE A 167 -4.49 27.24 -23.86
N ASN A 168 -3.93 28.39 -23.45
CA ASN A 168 -2.49 28.58 -23.39
C ASN A 168 -1.84 27.68 -22.33
N MET A 169 -2.46 27.50 -21.16
CA MET A 169 -1.97 26.56 -20.15
C MET A 169 -1.97 25.12 -20.67
N ALA A 170 -3.03 24.67 -21.34
CA ALA A 170 -3.12 23.33 -21.89
C ALA A 170 -2.06 23.09 -23.00
N LYS A 171 -1.89 24.04 -23.93
CA LYS A 171 -0.89 23.93 -25.00
C LYS A 171 0.54 23.94 -24.49
N ALA A 172 0.80 24.67 -23.40
CA ALA A 172 2.14 24.76 -22.82
C ALA A 172 2.50 23.55 -21.94
N LEU A 173 1.54 22.67 -21.62
CA LEU A 173 1.69 21.61 -20.62
C LEU A 173 2.69 20.51 -21.01
N LEU A 174 2.79 20.15 -22.30
CA LEU A 174 3.64 19.03 -22.75
C LEU A 174 5.10 19.25 -22.34
N LYS A 175 5.62 20.46 -22.58
CA LYS A 175 7.04 20.77 -22.37
C LYS A 175 7.52 20.53 -20.93
N PRO A 176 6.95 21.15 -19.88
CA PRO A 176 7.40 20.92 -18.51
C PRO A 176 7.19 19.47 -18.05
N VAL A 177 6.11 18.80 -18.51
CA VAL A 177 5.89 17.38 -18.20
C VAL A 177 6.98 16.50 -18.79
N SER A 178 7.33 16.70 -20.07
CA SER A 178 8.42 15.96 -20.73
C SER A 178 9.78 16.25 -20.09
N GLU A 179 10.06 17.51 -19.72
CA GLU A 179 11.28 17.88 -19.00
C GLU A 179 11.40 17.15 -17.65
N HIS A 180 10.33 17.07 -16.87
CA HIS A 180 10.32 16.32 -15.61
C HIS A 180 10.47 14.80 -15.83
N ILE A 181 9.84 14.22 -16.85
CA ILE A 181 9.97 12.79 -17.18
C ILE A 181 11.42 12.44 -17.56
N GLU A 182 12.08 13.26 -18.38
CA GLU A 182 13.49 13.06 -18.79
C GLU A 182 14.48 13.09 -17.61
N ASN A 183 14.11 13.78 -16.54
CA ASN A 183 14.86 13.88 -15.29
C ASN A 183 14.38 12.88 -14.22
N ALA A 184 13.43 12.00 -14.55
CA ALA A 184 12.77 11.06 -13.63
C ALA A 184 12.10 11.74 -12.42
N GLU A 185 11.66 12.99 -12.57
CA GLU A 185 10.92 13.78 -11.57
C GLU A 185 9.40 13.53 -11.71
N LEU A 186 9.00 12.27 -11.60
CA LEU A 186 7.63 11.81 -11.91
C LEU A 186 6.54 12.50 -11.07
N SER A 187 6.83 12.80 -9.81
CA SER A 187 5.92 13.55 -8.92
C SER A 187 5.66 14.97 -9.43
N ALA A 188 6.71 15.66 -9.89
CA ALA A 188 6.61 17.02 -10.45
C ALA A 188 5.87 17.04 -11.79
N ALA A 189 6.08 16.02 -12.64
CA ALA A 189 5.31 15.85 -13.87
C ALA A 189 3.80 15.75 -13.58
N LEU A 190 3.41 14.95 -12.58
CA LEU A 190 2.01 14.84 -12.16
C LEU A 190 1.47 16.15 -11.58
N GLU A 191 2.28 16.92 -10.85
CA GLU A 191 1.91 18.23 -10.34
C GLU A 191 1.55 19.22 -11.46
N GLU A 192 2.36 19.29 -12.51
CA GLU A 192 2.09 20.17 -13.65
C GLU A 192 0.78 19.83 -14.33
N ILE A 193 0.48 18.54 -14.52
CA ILE A 193 -0.79 18.11 -15.11
C ILE A 193 -1.97 18.53 -14.22
N PHE A 194 -1.86 18.32 -12.90
CA PHE A 194 -2.94 18.64 -11.98
C PHE A 194 -3.18 20.14 -11.81
N LYS A 195 -2.17 21.00 -11.99
CA LYS A 195 -2.37 22.46 -12.07
C LYS A 195 -3.36 22.83 -13.19
N VAL A 196 -3.24 22.20 -14.36
CA VAL A 196 -4.15 22.44 -15.49
C VAL A 196 -5.54 21.85 -15.22
N VAL A 197 -5.62 20.66 -14.60
CA VAL A 197 -6.91 20.07 -14.16
C VAL A 197 -7.64 21.00 -13.19
N SER A 198 -6.97 21.53 -12.17
CA SER A 198 -7.56 22.48 -11.23
C SER A 198 -7.98 23.79 -11.92
N ARG A 199 -7.19 24.29 -12.88
CA ARG A 199 -7.57 25.47 -13.67
C ARG A 199 -8.83 25.22 -14.51
N ALA A 200 -8.97 24.05 -15.10
CA ALA A 200 -10.15 23.65 -15.87
C ALA A 200 -11.41 23.55 -15.00
N ASN A 201 -11.29 23.03 -13.77
CA ASN A 201 -12.38 23.07 -12.79
C ASN A 201 -12.77 24.53 -12.46
N LYS A 202 -11.80 25.40 -12.20
CA LYS A 202 -12.05 26.83 -11.96
C LYS A 202 -12.70 27.51 -13.17
N TYR A 203 -12.31 27.14 -14.39
CA TYR A 203 -12.90 27.68 -15.61
C TYR A 203 -14.39 27.34 -15.73
N ILE A 204 -14.82 26.16 -15.29
CA ILE A 204 -16.26 25.83 -15.19
C ILE A 204 -16.97 26.81 -14.24
N ASP A 205 -16.37 27.10 -13.10
CA ASP A 205 -16.99 27.97 -12.11
C ASP A 205 -17.03 29.45 -12.56
N GLU A 206 -16.00 29.92 -13.26
CA GLU A 206 -15.94 31.28 -13.83
C GLU A 206 -16.88 31.48 -15.03
N THR A 207 -17.11 30.43 -15.83
CA THR A 207 -17.94 30.53 -17.05
C THR A 207 -19.40 30.19 -16.82
N GLU A 208 -19.74 29.66 -15.64
CA GLU A 208 -21.09 29.27 -15.22
C GLU A 208 -21.93 28.61 -16.34
N PRO A 209 -21.53 27.44 -16.90
CA PRO A 209 -22.23 26.81 -18.02
C PRO A 209 -23.72 26.57 -17.77
N TRP A 210 -24.11 26.40 -16.50
CA TRP A 210 -25.51 26.23 -16.10
C TRP A 210 -26.35 27.50 -16.21
N VAL A 211 -25.73 28.69 -16.21
CA VAL A 211 -26.37 29.96 -16.53
C VAL A 211 -26.45 30.13 -18.04
N LEU A 212 -25.34 29.91 -18.75
CA LEU A 212 -25.30 30.00 -20.21
C LEU A 212 -26.32 29.08 -20.89
N GLY A 213 -26.47 27.85 -20.39
CA GLY A 213 -27.42 26.87 -20.91
C GLY A 213 -28.90 27.18 -20.66
N LYS A 214 -29.23 28.27 -19.97
CA LYS A 214 -30.61 28.77 -19.83
C LYS A 214 -30.98 29.81 -20.89
N ASP A 215 -29.99 30.36 -21.61
CA ASP A 215 -30.17 31.40 -22.63
C ASP A 215 -29.84 30.84 -24.01
N GLU A 216 -30.86 30.73 -24.86
CA GLU A 216 -30.74 30.22 -26.23
C GLU A 216 -29.78 31.06 -27.10
N SER A 217 -29.64 32.36 -26.82
CA SER A 217 -28.71 33.23 -27.55
C SER A 217 -27.23 32.97 -27.20
N LYS A 218 -26.97 32.24 -26.11
CA LYS A 218 -25.62 31.93 -25.61
C LYS A 218 -25.15 30.52 -25.93
N LYS A 219 -25.86 29.79 -26.80
CA LYS A 219 -25.48 28.42 -27.20
C LYS A 219 -24.09 28.32 -27.83
N ALA A 220 -23.70 29.26 -28.69
CA ALA A 220 -22.36 29.28 -29.29
C ALA A 220 -21.26 29.45 -28.23
N ARG A 221 -21.49 30.34 -27.25
CA ARG A 221 -20.59 30.52 -26.11
C ARG A 221 -20.49 29.27 -25.24
N LEU A 222 -21.63 28.68 -24.87
CA LEU A 222 -21.65 27.44 -24.09
C LEU A 222 -20.92 26.30 -24.80
N ALA A 223 -21.12 26.14 -26.11
CA ALA A 223 -20.43 25.11 -26.89
C ALA A 223 -18.91 25.34 -26.92
N SER A 224 -18.45 26.59 -26.91
CA SER A 224 -17.02 26.93 -26.83
C SER A 224 -16.44 26.57 -25.47
N VAL A 225 -17.16 26.87 -24.38
CA VAL A 225 -16.77 26.47 -23.03
C VAL A 225 -16.58 24.96 -22.92
N LEU A 226 -17.57 24.18 -23.37
CA LEU A 226 -17.51 22.73 -23.29
C LEU A 226 -16.42 22.15 -24.20
N TYR A 227 -16.24 22.69 -25.40
CA TYR A 227 -15.17 22.23 -26.30
C TYR A 227 -13.78 22.50 -25.72
N ASN A 228 -13.55 23.67 -25.12
CA ASN A 228 -12.28 23.99 -24.46
C ASN A 228 -11.98 23.04 -23.29
N LEU A 229 -13.01 22.66 -22.53
CA LEU A 229 -12.88 21.65 -21.47
C LEU A 229 -12.53 20.28 -22.03
N LEU A 230 -13.21 19.81 -23.09
CA LEU A 230 -12.93 18.52 -23.72
C LEU A 230 -11.50 18.45 -24.26
N GLU A 231 -11.02 19.49 -24.95
CA GLU A 231 -9.63 19.58 -25.42
C GLU A 231 -8.61 19.59 -24.27
N THR A 232 -8.91 20.30 -23.19
CA THR A 232 -8.04 20.31 -22.01
C THR A 232 -7.97 18.93 -21.37
N ILE A 233 -9.10 18.25 -21.22
CA ILE A 233 -9.18 16.88 -20.69
C ILE A 233 -8.43 15.91 -21.59
N ARG A 234 -8.53 16.04 -22.93
CA ARG A 234 -7.76 15.24 -23.90
C ARG A 234 -6.27 15.34 -23.64
N ILE A 235 -5.73 16.55 -23.56
CA ILE A 235 -4.28 16.77 -23.34
C ILE A 235 -3.85 16.22 -21.98
N CYS A 236 -4.55 16.58 -20.90
CA CYS A 236 -4.21 16.10 -19.55
C CYS A 236 -4.28 14.57 -19.44
N SER A 237 -5.33 13.95 -19.99
CA SER A 237 -5.51 12.49 -19.92
C SER A 237 -4.50 11.73 -20.79
N ALA A 238 -4.07 12.29 -21.92
CA ALA A 238 -2.98 11.73 -22.71
C ALA A 238 -1.65 11.73 -21.93
N LEU A 239 -1.34 12.82 -21.24
CA LEU A 239 -0.14 12.93 -20.41
C LEU A 239 -0.21 12.09 -19.12
N LEU A 240 -1.42 11.79 -18.63
CA LEU A 240 -1.64 10.86 -17.51
C LEU A 240 -1.58 9.39 -17.92
N PHE A 241 -1.66 9.06 -19.21
CA PHE A 241 -1.72 7.67 -19.68
C PHE A 241 -0.53 6.80 -19.22
N PRO A 242 0.74 7.27 -19.25
CA PRO A 242 1.87 6.49 -18.71
C PRO A 242 1.72 6.16 -17.21
N PHE A 243 0.96 6.97 -16.46
CA PHE A 243 0.74 6.82 -15.03
C PHE A 243 -0.50 5.96 -14.74
N MET A 244 -1.59 6.17 -15.48
CA MET A 244 -2.89 5.51 -15.32
C MET A 244 -3.39 4.89 -16.65
N PRO A 245 -2.75 3.80 -17.13
CA PRO A 245 -3.00 3.27 -18.47
C PRO A 245 -4.34 2.55 -18.65
N LYS A 246 -5.02 2.15 -17.58
CA LYS A 246 -6.35 1.52 -17.66
C LYS A 246 -7.48 2.53 -17.57
N THR A 247 -7.28 3.63 -16.84
CA THR A 247 -8.32 4.62 -16.62
C THR A 247 -8.36 5.67 -17.74
N MET A 248 -7.22 6.13 -18.25
CA MET A 248 -7.23 7.19 -19.28
C MET A 248 -7.95 6.79 -20.59
N PRO A 249 -7.87 5.54 -21.09
CA PRO A 249 -8.70 5.13 -22.23
C PRO A 249 -10.21 5.24 -21.98
N LYS A 250 -10.67 5.01 -20.75
CA LYS A 250 -12.09 5.23 -20.37
C LYS A 250 -12.46 6.71 -20.39
N VAL A 251 -11.52 7.60 -20.04
CA VAL A 251 -11.72 9.05 -20.16
C VAL A 251 -11.89 9.43 -21.63
N TRP A 252 -11.02 8.91 -22.51
CA TRP A 252 -11.06 9.19 -23.95
C TRP A 252 -12.38 8.78 -24.59
N GLU A 253 -12.88 7.59 -24.25
CA GLU A 253 -14.21 7.14 -24.65
C GLU A 253 -15.30 8.13 -24.22
N GLN A 254 -15.27 8.59 -22.96
CA GLN A 254 -16.28 9.52 -22.46
C GLN A 254 -16.27 10.89 -23.16
N ILE A 255 -15.09 11.41 -23.50
CA ILE A 255 -14.97 12.71 -24.18
C ILE A 255 -15.09 12.62 -25.70
N GLY A 256 -15.24 11.42 -26.26
CA GLY A 256 -15.33 11.21 -27.71
C GLY A 256 -13.99 11.27 -28.45
N ALA A 257 -12.87 11.11 -27.75
CA ALA A 257 -11.54 11.10 -28.33
C ALA A 257 -11.17 9.70 -28.86
N LYS A 258 -10.52 9.66 -30.02
CA LYS A 258 -9.91 8.46 -30.58
C LYS A 258 -8.43 8.38 -30.20
N HIS A 259 -7.82 7.22 -30.43
CA HIS A 259 -6.38 7.03 -30.20
C HIS A 259 -5.48 8.00 -30.98
N GLU A 260 -5.86 8.36 -32.21
CA GLU A 260 -5.13 9.36 -33.01
C GLU A 260 -5.18 10.76 -32.39
N ASP A 261 -6.29 11.11 -31.73
CA ASP A 261 -6.48 12.42 -31.12
C ASP A 261 -5.61 12.59 -29.85
N VAL A 262 -5.10 11.52 -29.26
CA VAL A 262 -4.29 11.53 -28.02
C VAL A 262 -2.84 11.10 -28.25
N ALA A 263 -2.43 10.96 -29.50
CA ALA A 263 -1.04 10.69 -29.85
C ALA A 263 -0.11 11.83 -29.39
N TYR A 264 1.14 11.48 -29.06
CA TYR A 264 2.10 12.42 -28.45
C TYR A 264 2.32 13.70 -29.27
N ASP A 265 2.33 13.58 -30.60
CA ASP A 265 2.52 14.67 -31.55
C ASP A 265 1.33 15.64 -31.64
N THR A 266 0.16 15.26 -31.10
CA THR A 266 -1.02 16.14 -31.07
C THR A 266 -1.15 16.95 -29.79
N LEU A 267 -0.29 16.71 -28.79
CA LEU A 267 -0.47 17.26 -27.43
C LEU A 267 -0.12 18.75 -27.29
N GLU A 268 0.66 19.32 -28.22
CA GLU A 268 0.90 20.78 -28.29
C GLU A 268 -0.17 21.53 -29.11
N THR A 269 -1.01 20.78 -29.83
CA THR A 269 -2.04 21.34 -30.70
C THR A 269 -3.37 21.36 -29.95
N PHE A 270 -4.05 22.51 -29.94
CA PHE A 270 -5.39 22.63 -29.40
C PHE A 270 -6.42 22.62 -30.53
N GLY A 271 -7.57 22.01 -30.28
CA GLY A 271 -8.64 21.86 -31.26
C GLY A 271 -8.47 20.65 -32.17
N VAL A 272 -7.91 19.56 -31.63
CA VAL A 272 -7.68 18.30 -32.36
C VAL A 272 -8.99 17.50 -32.47
N LEU A 273 -9.80 17.50 -31.42
CA LEU A 273 -11.11 16.86 -31.44
C LEU A 273 -11.99 17.46 -32.55
N PRO A 274 -12.86 16.67 -33.18
CA PRO A 274 -13.82 17.20 -34.14
C PRO A 274 -14.63 18.36 -33.55
N ALA A 275 -14.83 19.44 -34.31
CA ALA A 275 -15.61 20.59 -33.83
C ALA A 275 -17.05 20.19 -33.41
N ASN A 276 -17.58 19.11 -33.97
CA ASN A 276 -18.84 18.48 -33.62
C ASN A 276 -18.67 17.19 -32.79
N VAL A 277 -17.68 17.16 -31.89
CA VAL A 277 -17.39 15.99 -31.04
C VAL A 277 -18.64 15.50 -30.31
N THR A 278 -18.79 14.18 -30.26
CA THR A 278 -19.85 13.49 -29.52
C THR A 278 -19.25 12.86 -28.27
N VAL A 279 -19.78 13.25 -27.10
CA VAL A 279 -19.41 12.67 -25.81
C VAL A 279 -20.27 11.44 -25.48
N HIS A 280 -19.77 10.59 -24.60
CA HIS A 280 -20.45 9.40 -24.13
C HIS A 280 -20.47 9.39 -22.60
N LYS A 281 -21.65 9.28 -21.98
CA LYS A 281 -21.72 9.05 -20.54
C LYS A 281 -21.11 7.68 -20.22
N GLY A 282 -20.13 7.66 -19.33
CA GLY A 282 -19.53 6.42 -18.84
C GLY A 282 -19.74 6.22 -17.34
N GLU A 283 -19.14 5.15 -16.84
CA GLU A 283 -19.11 4.86 -15.41
C GLU A 283 -18.31 5.92 -14.62
N VAL A 284 -18.58 5.97 -13.32
CA VAL A 284 -17.78 6.80 -12.39
C VAL A 284 -16.35 6.28 -12.38
N LEU A 285 -15.41 7.12 -12.81
CA LEU A 285 -14.00 6.76 -12.97
C LEU A 285 -13.32 6.41 -11.63
N PHE A 286 -13.62 7.21 -10.60
CA PHE A 286 -13.03 7.09 -9.27
C PHE A 286 -14.13 7.27 -8.21
N PRO A 287 -14.71 6.18 -7.71
CA PRO A 287 -15.69 6.24 -6.62
C PRO A 287 -15.08 6.86 -5.38
N ARG A 288 -15.79 7.80 -4.73
CA ARG A 288 -15.34 8.39 -3.47
C ARG A 288 -15.37 7.34 -2.36
N ILE A 289 -14.32 7.33 -1.56
CA ILE A 289 -14.10 6.36 -0.48
C ILE A 289 -14.37 7.05 0.87
N ASP A 290 -15.11 6.39 1.75
CA ASP A 290 -15.25 6.80 3.15
C ASP A 290 -13.98 6.41 3.93
N ILE A 291 -13.18 7.40 4.31
CA ILE A 291 -11.86 7.18 4.91
C ILE A 291 -11.95 6.36 6.20
N ASN A 292 -12.89 6.70 7.10
CA ASN A 292 -12.94 6.06 8.42
C ASN A 292 -13.37 4.60 8.29
N LYS A 293 -14.44 4.36 7.54
CA LYS A 293 -14.93 3.00 7.28
C LYS A 293 -13.87 2.15 6.60
N GLU A 294 -13.17 2.72 5.63
CA GLU A 294 -12.17 2.00 4.85
C GLU A 294 -10.94 1.63 5.68
N ILE A 295 -10.49 2.54 6.55
CA ILE A 295 -9.38 2.26 7.48
C ILE A 295 -9.75 1.13 8.45
N GLU A 296 -10.98 1.11 8.96
CA GLU A 296 -11.47 0.01 9.82
C GLU A 296 -11.44 -1.33 9.10
N GLU A 297 -11.92 -1.38 7.86
CA GLU A 297 -11.94 -2.60 7.05
C GLU A 297 -10.52 -3.10 6.68
N LEU A 298 -9.60 -2.19 6.38
CA LEU A 298 -8.19 -2.53 6.14
C LEU A 298 -7.50 -3.06 7.40
N ASN A 299 -7.77 -2.46 8.56
CA ASN A 299 -7.21 -2.95 9.82
C ASN A 299 -7.73 -4.36 10.18
N ALA A 300 -9.01 -4.65 9.86
CA ALA A 300 -9.57 -5.99 10.04
C ALA A 300 -8.88 -7.02 9.13
N LEU A 301 -8.56 -6.66 7.89
CA LEU A 301 -7.81 -7.51 6.93
C LEU A 301 -6.35 -7.75 7.34
N LEU A 302 -5.74 -6.80 8.06
CA LEU A 302 -4.34 -6.84 8.48
C LEU A 302 -4.13 -7.52 9.84
N THR A 303 -5.20 -7.93 10.52
CA THR A 303 -5.07 -8.72 11.75
C THR A 303 -4.69 -10.14 11.34
N PRO A 304 -3.43 -10.60 11.58
CA PRO A 304 -3.05 -11.93 11.17
C PRO A 304 -3.86 -12.94 11.98
N GLU A 305 -4.51 -13.89 11.31
CA GLU A 305 -4.90 -15.14 11.97
C GLU A 305 -3.61 -15.73 12.54
N LYS A 306 -3.51 -15.81 13.87
CA LYS A 306 -2.45 -16.60 14.48
C LYS A 306 -2.71 -18.05 14.07
N PRO A 307 -1.84 -18.69 13.29
CA PRO A 307 -2.01 -20.10 13.01
C PRO A 307 -1.97 -20.83 14.35
N VAL A 308 -3.06 -21.49 14.71
CA VAL A 308 -3.06 -22.43 15.83
C VAL A 308 -2.11 -23.53 15.41
N ARG A 309 -1.01 -23.71 16.14
CA ARG A 309 -0.11 -24.84 15.91
C ARG A 309 -0.92 -26.11 16.12
N GLU A 310 -1.06 -26.94 15.09
CA GLU A 310 -1.64 -28.27 15.25
C GLU A 310 -0.80 -29.04 16.27
N ASP A 311 -1.46 -29.54 17.31
CA ASP A 311 -0.82 -30.38 18.31
C ASP A 311 -0.63 -31.78 17.70
N GLU A 312 0.57 -32.05 17.15
CA GLU A 312 0.94 -33.33 16.52
C GLU A 312 0.81 -34.54 17.46
N ASP A 313 0.67 -34.32 18.76
CA ASP A 313 0.44 -35.36 19.76
C ASP A 313 -1.05 -35.60 20.03
N LEU A 314 -1.94 -34.67 19.64
CA LEU A 314 -3.39 -34.80 19.82
C LEU A 314 -3.97 -35.94 18.96
N ASP A 315 -3.46 -36.11 17.75
CA ASP A 315 -3.83 -37.22 16.84
C ASP A 315 -3.33 -38.58 17.31
N LYS A 316 -2.33 -38.61 18.20
CA LYS A 316 -1.76 -39.82 18.80
C LYS A 316 -2.28 -40.07 20.22
N ALA A 317 -3.02 -39.12 20.79
CA ALA A 317 -3.54 -39.22 22.13
C ALA A 317 -4.72 -40.20 22.19
N ASN A 318 -4.77 -41.02 23.24
CA ASN A 318 -5.93 -41.87 23.50
C ASN A 318 -7.13 -40.99 23.87
N ILE A 319 -8.30 -41.28 23.31
CA ILE A 319 -9.56 -40.65 23.73
C ILE A 319 -9.84 -41.05 25.18
N ILE A 320 -9.96 -40.06 26.07
CA ILE A 320 -10.29 -40.27 27.48
C ILE A 320 -11.78 -40.03 27.75
N GLY A 321 -12.34 -40.75 28.73
CA GLY A 321 -13.69 -40.54 29.22
C GLY A 321 -13.79 -39.40 30.24
N ILE A 322 -15.01 -38.90 30.49
CA ILE A 322 -15.25 -37.82 31.48
C ILE A 322 -14.80 -38.19 32.90
N GLU A 323 -14.84 -39.48 33.24
CA GLU A 323 -14.38 -39.98 34.54
C GLU A 323 -12.88 -39.67 34.76
N GLN A 324 -12.05 -39.88 33.73
CA GLN A 324 -10.61 -39.60 33.80
C GLN A 324 -10.33 -38.10 33.94
N PHE A 325 -11.10 -37.25 33.26
CA PHE A 325 -10.99 -35.79 33.45
C PHE A 325 -11.42 -35.38 34.87
N SER A 326 -12.47 -36.01 35.41
CA SER A 326 -12.99 -35.72 36.75
C SER A 326 -11.99 -36.03 37.87
N GLU A 327 -11.02 -36.92 37.63
CA GLU A 327 -9.94 -37.21 38.58
C GLU A 327 -9.00 -36.02 38.75
N ILE A 328 -8.82 -35.18 37.72
CA ILE A 328 -7.98 -33.98 37.78
C ILE A 328 -8.72 -32.88 38.55
N LYS A 329 -8.08 -32.35 39.60
CA LYS A 329 -8.65 -31.29 40.44
C LYS A 329 -8.05 -29.94 40.08
N LEU A 330 -8.65 -29.28 39.09
CA LEU A 330 -8.32 -27.90 38.72
C LEU A 330 -8.92 -26.90 39.72
N ARG A 331 -8.10 -25.92 40.12
CA ARG A 331 -8.47 -24.89 41.11
C ARG A 331 -8.02 -23.51 40.67
N SER A 332 -8.76 -22.49 41.08
CA SER A 332 -8.30 -21.10 41.04
C SER A 332 -7.38 -20.80 42.21
N GLY A 333 -6.41 -19.91 42.02
CA GLY A 333 -5.60 -19.37 43.10
C GLY A 333 -4.92 -18.07 42.72
N GLU A 334 -4.59 -17.25 43.71
CA GLU A 334 -3.95 -15.96 43.52
C GLU A 334 -2.46 -16.04 43.85
N ILE A 335 -1.61 -15.51 42.98
CA ILE A 335 -0.17 -15.48 43.22
C ILE A 335 0.13 -14.37 44.23
N ILE A 336 0.47 -14.75 45.46
CA ILE A 336 0.78 -13.81 46.55
C ILE A 336 2.28 -13.47 46.61
N ALA A 337 3.14 -14.35 46.09
CA ALA A 337 4.57 -14.07 45.93
C ALA A 337 5.12 -14.83 44.72
N CYS A 338 6.11 -14.24 44.04
CA CYS A 338 6.83 -14.88 42.95
C CYS A 338 8.32 -14.56 43.07
N GLU A 339 9.17 -15.56 42.91
CA GLU A 339 10.63 -15.44 43.02
C GLU A 339 11.33 -16.22 41.90
N LYS A 340 12.51 -15.78 41.47
CA LYS A 340 13.35 -16.57 40.55
C LYS A 340 14.06 -17.67 41.33
N VAL A 341 14.10 -18.88 40.78
CA VAL A 341 14.84 -20.00 41.41
C VAL A 341 16.34 -19.81 41.16
N PRO A 342 17.20 -19.65 42.20
CA PRO A 342 18.61 -19.27 42.03
C PRO A 342 19.43 -20.24 41.18
N LYS A 343 19.04 -21.53 41.15
CA LYS A 343 19.74 -22.59 40.41
C LYS A 343 19.17 -22.85 39.01
N ALA A 344 18.14 -22.13 38.56
CA ALA A 344 17.50 -22.37 37.27
C ALA A 344 16.98 -21.10 36.60
N LYS A 345 17.59 -20.71 35.46
CA LYS A 345 17.21 -19.50 34.70
C LYS A 345 15.81 -19.57 34.06
N LYS A 346 15.21 -20.77 33.99
CA LYS A 346 13.89 -21.00 33.37
C LYS A 346 12.75 -21.11 34.39
N LEU A 347 13.04 -21.18 35.70
CA LEU A 347 12.02 -21.48 36.70
C LEU A 347 11.67 -20.27 37.56
N LEU A 348 10.36 -20.07 37.77
CA LEU A 348 9.81 -19.20 38.80
C LEU A 348 9.20 -20.04 39.91
N LYS A 349 9.38 -19.60 41.15
CA LYS A 349 8.75 -20.14 42.36
C LYS A 349 7.57 -19.25 42.71
N LEU A 350 6.35 -19.78 42.61
CA LEU A 350 5.10 -19.10 42.87
C LEU A 350 4.57 -19.57 44.23
N THR A 351 4.24 -18.63 45.10
CA THR A 351 3.42 -18.89 46.29
C THR A 351 2.00 -18.47 45.95
N VAL A 352 1.08 -19.43 45.97
CA VAL A 352 -0.31 -19.26 45.55
C VAL A 352 -1.23 -19.40 46.76
N ASP A 353 -2.12 -18.42 46.96
CA ASP A 353 -3.27 -18.56 47.83
C ASP A 353 -4.31 -19.45 47.12
N ASP A 354 -4.42 -20.70 47.58
CA ASP A 354 -5.35 -21.71 47.08
C ASP A 354 -6.69 -21.73 47.84
N GLY A 355 -6.96 -20.72 48.67
CA GLY A 355 -8.12 -20.69 49.55
C GLY A 355 -8.04 -21.69 50.72
N ARG A 356 -6.85 -22.26 50.99
CA ARG A 356 -6.59 -23.20 52.08
C ARG A 356 -5.34 -22.81 52.89
N HIS A 357 -4.25 -23.56 52.73
CA HIS A 357 -3.01 -23.39 53.50
C HIS A 357 -1.93 -22.66 52.68
N GLY A 358 -2.25 -22.25 51.46
CA GLY A 358 -1.27 -21.77 50.50
C GLY A 358 -0.49 -22.93 49.87
N ARG A 359 0.05 -22.70 48.68
CA ARG A 359 0.75 -23.73 47.90
C ARG A 359 1.97 -23.15 47.20
N GLN A 360 3.06 -23.92 47.17
CA GLN A 360 4.23 -23.60 46.36
C GLN A 360 4.14 -24.30 45.01
N ILE A 361 4.22 -23.54 43.90
CA ILE A 361 4.24 -24.07 42.55
C ILE A 361 5.48 -23.55 41.82
N VAL A 362 6.27 -24.45 41.25
CA VAL A 362 7.45 -24.08 40.46
C VAL A 362 7.13 -24.27 38.98
N SER A 363 7.25 -23.21 38.19
CA SER A 363 6.85 -23.21 36.78
C SER A 363 7.96 -22.71 35.84
N GLY A 364 8.03 -23.30 34.66
CA GLY A 364 9.04 -23.05 33.62
C GLY A 364 8.90 -21.76 32.84
N ILE A 365 8.21 -20.75 33.38
CA ILE A 365 7.77 -19.56 32.65
C ILE A 365 8.69 -18.33 32.78
N ALA A 366 9.87 -18.47 33.40
CA ALA A 366 10.74 -17.34 33.71
C ALA A 366 11.31 -16.59 32.50
N LYS A 367 11.20 -17.19 31.30
CA LYS A 367 11.59 -16.56 30.03
C LYS A 367 10.56 -15.53 29.55
N TRP A 368 9.28 -15.71 29.90
CA TRP A 368 8.17 -14.90 29.37
C TRP A 368 7.55 -13.94 30.38
N TYR A 369 7.75 -14.19 31.68
CA TYR A 369 7.18 -13.37 32.74
C TYR A 369 8.23 -12.98 33.77
N ALA A 370 8.20 -11.71 34.19
CA ALA A 370 8.92 -11.25 35.36
C ALA A 370 8.10 -11.51 36.63
N PRO A 371 8.73 -11.76 37.80
CA PRO A 371 8.01 -12.03 39.04
C PRO A 371 6.96 -10.99 39.40
N GLU A 372 7.25 -9.71 39.15
CA GLU A 372 6.41 -8.57 39.49
C GLU A 372 5.12 -8.51 38.66
N GLU A 373 5.12 -9.10 37.46
CA GLU A 373 3.97 -9.14 36.56
C GLU A 373 2.92 -10.19 36.97
N LEU A 374 3.33 -11.16 37.79
CA LEU A 374 2.53 -12.30 38.21
C LEU A 374 1.87 -12.10 39.57
N VAL A 375 2.48 -11.33 40.48
CA VAL A 375 1.91 -11.07 41.81
C VAL A 375 0.55 -10.36 41.70
N GLY A 376 -0.46 -10.87 42.41
CA GLY A 376 -1.84 -10.40 42.38
C GLY A 376 -2.66 -10.87 41.18
N LYS A 377 -2.11 -11.75 40.34
CA LYS A 377 -2.85 -12.41 39.26
C LYS A 377 -3.49 -13.70 39.77
N LYS A 378 -4.71 -13.97 39.29
CA LYS A 378 -5.40 -15.26 39.51
C LYS A 378 -5.12 -16.20 38.37
N ILE A 379 -4.85 -17.46 38.68
CA ILE A 379 -4.45 -18.50 37.73
C ILE A 379 -5.25 -19.78 37.94
N VAL A 380 -5.25 -20.63 36.91
CA VAL A 380 -5.70 -22.02 37.03
C VAL A 380 -4.50 -22.92 37.29
N PHE A 381 -4.62 -23.83 38.25
CA PHE A 381 -3.61 -24.85 38.51
C PHE A 381 -4.22 -26.22 38.85
N VAL A 382 -3.45 -27.28 38.61
CA VAL A 382 -3.75 -28.65 39.03
C VAL A 382 -3.37 -28.84 40.49
N ALA A 383 -4.35 -29.12 41.35
CA ALA A 383 -4.18 -29.16 42.80
C ALA A 383 -3.94 -30.56 43.39
N ASN A 384 -4.09 -31.63 42.61
CA ASN A 384 -3.91 -33.01 43.06
C ASN A 384 -2.79 -33.77 42.32
N LEU A 385 -1.85 -33.06 41.72
CA LEU A 385 -0.64 -33.66 41.16
C LEU A 385 0.30 -34.07 42.31
N ALA A 386 1.01 -35.19 42.16
CA ALA A 386 2.02 -35.61 43.13
C ALA A 386 3.13 -34.54 43.24
N PRO A 387 3.57 -34.15 44.45
CA PRO A 387 4.63 -33.18 44.61
C PRO A 387 5.94 -33.62 43.92
N ALA A 388 6.57 -32.70 43.21
CA ALA A 388 7.82 -32.94 42.49
C ALA A 388 8.92 -31.97 42.95
N LYS A 389 10.16 -32.43 43.03
CA LYS A 389 11.31 -31.56 43.31
C LYS A 389 11.91 -31.05 42.00
N LEU A 390 11.87 -29.74 41.79
CA LEU A 390 12.43 -29.07 40.62
C LEU A 390 13.59 -28.17 41.06
N CYS A 391 14.81 -28.53 40.65
CA CYS A 391 16.04 -27.79 40.99
C CYS A 391 16.24 -27.52 42.50
N GLY A 392 15.73 -28.40 43.36
CA GLY A 392 15.83 -28.30 44.82
C GLY A 392 14.60 -27.70 45.51
N GLU A 393 13.67 -27.10 44.76
CA GLU A 393 12.42 -26.56 45.26
C GLU A 393 11.28 -27.58 45.14
N LEU A 394 10.38 -27.62 46.12
CA LEU A 394 9.18 -28.45 46.07
C LEU A 394 8.10 -27.74 45.23
N SER A 395 7.56 -28.44 44.22
CA SER A 395 6.38 -27.99 43.46
C SER A 395 5.21 -28.89 43.80
N GLU A 396 4.15 -28.29 44.33
CA GLU A 396 2.94 -28.98 44.78
C GLU A 396 1.78 -28.77 43.80
N GLY A 397 2.04 -28.34 42.57
CA GLY A 397 1.01 -28.17 41.55
C GLY A 397 1.59 -27.85 40.18
N MET A 398 0.72 -27.64 39.21
CA MET A 398 1.08 -27.24 37.86
C MET A 398 0.11 -26.17 37.36
N ILE A 399 0.64 -25.02 36.92
CA ILE A 399 -0.17 -23.96 36.32
C ILE A 399 -0.50 -24.31 34.87
N LEU A 400 -1.62 -23.78 34.34
CA LEU A 400 -1.94 -23.91 32.93
C LEU A 400 -1.41 -22.73 32.13
N ALA A 401 -0.78 -23.04 31.00
CA ALA A 401 -0.31 -22.05 30.03
C ALA A 401 -0.52 -22.57 28.61
N ALA A 402 -0.82 -21.67 27.69
CA ALA A 402 -0.93 -21.95 26.26
C ALA A 402 0.41 -21.76 25.56
N ASP A 403 0.77 -22.66 24.66
CA ASP A 403 1.77 -22.41 23.61
C ASP A 403 1.10 -21.52 22.56
N ALA A 404 1.60 -20.28 22.42
CA ALA A 404 1.00 -19.24 21.58
C ALA A 404 1.73 -19.07 20.24
N GLY A 405 2.56 -20.05 19.85
CA GLY A 405 3.39 -20.00 18.64
C GLY A 405 4.74 -19.32 18.87
N ASP A 406 5.71 -19.52 17.95
CA ASP A 406 7.02 -18.87 17.94
C ASP A 406 7.77 -18.82 19.29
N ASP A 407 7.75 -19.93 20.05
CA ASP A 407 8.42 -20.04 21.35
C ASP A 407 7.90 -19.00 22.38
N ASP A 408 6.61 -18.62 22.28
CA ASP A 408 5.84 -17.78 23.21
C ASP A 408 4.88 -18.63 24.07
N VAL A 409 4.88 -18.39 25.39
CA VAL A 409 4.03 -19.10 26.35
C VAL A 409 3.18 -18.09 27.11
N LYS A 410 1.87 -18.31 27.13
CA LYS A 410 0.91 -17.45 27.84
C LYS A 410 0.22 -18.18 28.98
N VAL A 411 0.41 -17.70 30.22
CA VAL A 411 -0.28 -18.24 31.40
C VAL A 411 -1.77 -17.93 31.30
N LEU A 412 -2.63 -18.90 31.63
CA LEU A 412 -4.07 -18.70 31.72
C LEU A 412 -4.39 -17.94 33.01
N PHE A 413 -4.82 -16.69 32.85
CA PHE A 413 -5.29 -15.86 33.95
C PHE A 413 -6.81 -15.90 34.06
N LEU A 414 -7.29 -15.78 35.30
CA LEU A 414 -8.70 -15.69 35.64
C LEU A 414 -9.08 -14.25 36.00
N ASP A 415 -10.37 -13.95 35.88
CA ASP A 415 -10.93 -12.70 36.39
C ASP A 415 -10.73 -12.57 37.91
N LYS A 416 -10.52 -11.33 38.36
CA LYS A 416 -10.13 -11.04 39.75
C LYS A 416 -11.24 -11.37 40.78
N ASP A 417 -12.48 -11.38 40.35
CA ASP A 417 -13.67 -11.63 41.18
C ASP A 417 -13.89 -13.12 41.48
N ILE A 418 -13.24 -14.03 40.75
CA ILE A 418 -13.30 -15.48 41.01
C ILE A 418 -12.66 -15.79 42.38
N PRO A 419 -13.37 -16.39 43.35
CA PRO A 419 -12.80 -16.71 44.67
C PRO A 419 -11.60 -17.67 44.61
N ASN A 420 -10.61 -17.50 45.49
CA ASN A 420 -9.46 -18.40 45.59
C ASN A 420 -9.92 -19.80 46.06
N GLY A 421 -9.39 -20.87 45.46
CA GLY A 421 -9.77 -22.26 45.76
C GLY A 421 -11.04 -22.77 45.06
N SER A 422 -11.65 -21.96 44.18
CA SER A 422 -12.82 -22.37 43.39
C SER A 422 -12.51 -23.58 42.53
N THR A 423 -13.48 -24.50 42.41
CA THR A 423 -13.35 -25.65 41.49
C THR A 423 -13.55 -25.17 40.06
N ILE A 424 -12.60 -25.46 39.18
CA ILE A 424 -12.77 -25.29 37.73
C ILE A 424 -13.38 -26.60 37.20
N ARG A 425 -14.48 -26.50 36.45
CA ARG A 425 -15.28 -27.65 35.98
C ARG A 425 -15.35 -27.68 34.47
#